data_AF-A0A386PLZ6-F1
#
_entry.id   AF-A0A386PLZ6-F1
#
_cell.length_a   1.000
_cell.length_b   1.000
_cell.length_c   1.000
_cell.angle_alpha   90.00
_cell.angle_beta   90.00
_cell.angle_gamma   90.00
#
_symmetry.space_group_name_H-M   'P 1'
#
loop_
_entity.id
_entity.type
_entity.pdbx_description
1 polymer ?
#
loop_
_entity_poly.entity_id
_entity_poly.type
_entity_poly.pdbx_seq_one_letter_code
_entity_poly.pdbx_strand_id
1 'polypeptide(L)'
;MYRYPDLVNTDLNLRLPEINALEEHDKDFFTDDYYKNLILSDKEIGSRLHRLLLDYLNPSSTEEGDKIAKYRQMISVYWEFLKSIAQNVSNLTQEQKILFRFAALLPNALGSELKSLISKTIWDNNYNEPFIYFDEWIYGVNELKLRKLAVDEPMDSIKDEDIKKILLNKQEKLLANIDFAKSSLKKSDVTRVEAIDKLKSMFEFLFVDSPPHENFMSEFGINEFYSDDILKPLNYASDYIDNLIKCSREVVSLVSKIEESNKELVEIKNKIRDIDVPGSSTIAVEEVGSLMEANKLTIGPRGNHFPILLKSNVVANPNFFGSRERVIQLVREIEDIQPKIFHKNYRGDFLRIVPYFILIPSYGERGVCWEPIDVKNRAKGRGKILIPMYSKDLRKAIILGIGDFLWELAKEQASFRWMETGITGQYYEYYSKFIKKGNIKNVFLDDYFLWIDKESKGIQKVEKMVRGVMWRNAPFSKDLKEQLSRKSFVYKDLLDRDKNIEMSDGY
;
A
#
# COMPACT_ATOMS: atom_id res chain seq x y z
N MET A 1 14.49 11.14 9.93
CA MET A 1 14.72 10.08 8.92
C MET A 1 13.39 9.40 8.66
N TYR A 2 12.99 9.21 7.40
CA TYR A 2 11.69 8.61 7.09
C TYR A 2 11.56 7.19 7.65
N ARG A 3 10.37 6.86 8.18
CA ARG A 3 10.02 5.53 8.66
C ARG A 3 9.29 4.76 7.57
N TYR A 4 9.67 3.50 7.41
CA TYR A 4 9.08 2.58 6.45
C TYR A 4 8.63 1.33 7.18
N PRO A 5 7.52 0.70 6.75
CA PRO A 5 7.09 -0.57 7.33
C PRO A 5 8.14 -1.65 7.06
N ASP A 6 8.98 -1.95 8.06
CA ASP A 6 10.11 -2.88 7.97
C ASP A 6 9.71 -4.35 7.67
N LEU A 7 8.42 -4.67 7.82
CA LEU A 7 7.80 -5.99 7.67
C LEU A 7 6.40 -5.90 7.05
N VAL A 8 6.05 -6.88 6.20
CA VAL A 8 4.66 -7.15 5.83
C VAL A 8 4.03 -7.95 6.96
N ASN A 9 3.20 -7.29 7.77
CA ASN A 9 2.49 -7.97 8.84
C ASN A 9 1.30 -8.74 8.24
N THR A 10 1.45 -10.07 8.14
CA THR A 10 0.49 -10.93 7.45
C THR A 10 -0.65 -11.44 8.34
N ASP A 11 -0.71 -11.01 9.60
CA ASP A 11 -1.77 -11.40 10.53
C ASP A 11 -3.14 -10.92 10.02
N LEU A 12 -4.06 -11.88 9.95
CA LEU A 12 -5.42 -11.71 9.43
C LEU A 12 -6.30 -10.87 10.34
N ASN A 13 -5.98 -10.81 11.64
CA ASN A 13 -6.76 -10.08 12.63
C ASN A 13 -6.36 -8.61 12.74
N LEU A 14 -5.22 -8.22 12.14
CA LEU A 14 -4.79 -6.83 12.14
C LEU A 14 -5.68 -5.98 11.28
N ARG A 15 -6.02 -4.81 11.81
CA ARG A 15 -6.72 -3.75 11.09
C ARG A 15 -5.85 -2.53 10.99
N LEU A 16 -6.16 -1.68 10.01
CA LEU A 16 -5.59 -0.35 9.96
C LEU A 16 -5.94 0.44 11.22
N PRO A 17 -5.07 1.32 11.73
CA PRO A 17 -5.26 2.04 12.98
C PRO A 17 -6.43 3.02 12.92
N GLU A 18 -7.00 3.36 14.09
CA GLU A 18 -7.94 4.48 14.22
C GLU A 18 -7.15 5.78 14.20
N ILE A 19 -7.58 6.69 13.34
CA ILE A 19 -6.94 7.99 13.18
C ILE A 19 -7.81 9.03 13.89
N ASN A 20 -7.27 9.58 14.97
CA ASN A 20 -7.98 10.54 15.82
C ASN A 20 -7.73 12.00 15.42
N ALA A 21 -6.65 12.27 14.70
CA ALA A 21 -6.26 13.61 14.26
C ALA A 21 -5.84 13.56 12.79
N LEU A 22 -6.28 14.55 12.02
CA LEU A 22 -5.90 14.76 10.61
C LEU A 22 -4.85 15.87 10.46
N GLU A 23 -4.67 16.66 11.50
CA GLU A 23 -3.84 17.85 11.52
C GLU A 23 -2.97 17.87 12.80
N GLU A 24 -1.82 18.53 12.70
CA GLU A 24 -0.91 18.85 13.80
C GLU A 24 -0.72 20.37 13.93
N HIS A 25 0.21 20.79 14.78
CA HIS A 25 0.54 22.21 14.96
C HIS A 25 1.03 22.83 13.65
N ASP A 26 0.70 24.11 13.45
CA ASP A 26 1.16 24.85 12.27
C ASP A 26 2.68 25.03 12.35
N LYS A 27 3.37 24.67 11.27
CA LYS A 27 4.84 24.66 11.19
C LYS A 27 5.40 25.85 10.40
N ASP A 28 4.55 26.77 9.94
CA ASP A 28 4.93 28.02 9.25
C ASP A 28 5.97 27.80 8.12
N PHE A 29 5.64 26.91 7.18
CA PHE A 29 6.57 26.46 6.14
C PHE A 29 6.91 27.50 5.07
N PHE A 30 6.03 28.47 4.85
CA PHE A 30 6.14 29.40 3.73
C PHE A 30 6.78 30.71 4.17
N THR A 31 8.12 30.73 4.21
CA THR A 31 8.92 31.94 4.43
C THR A 31 9.00 32.80 3.17
N ASP A 32 9.40 34.07 3.32
CA ASP A 32 9.50 35.02 2.19
C ASP A 32 10.50 34.56 1.11
N ASP A 33 11.57 33.86 1.50
CA ASP A 33 12.59 33.33 0.59
C ASP A 33 12.27 31.94 0.02
N TYR A 34 11.14 31.31 0.38
CA TYR A 34 10.78 29.93 -0.01
C TYR A 34 10.92 29.69 -1.52
N TYR A 35 10.30 30.54 -2.33
CA TYR A 35 10.30 30.38 -3.79
C TYR A 35 11.70 30.59 -4.38
N LYS A 36 12.44 31.56 -3.86
CA LYS A 36 13.79 31.87 -4.29
C LYS A 36 14.74 30.70 -3.98
N ASN A 37 14.65 30.13 -2.79
CA ASN A 37 15.45 28.95 -2.39
C ASN A 37 15.16 27.74 -3.29
N LEU A 38 13.89 27.51 -3.62
CA LEU A 38 13.51 26.43 -4.56
C LEU A 38 14.13 26.62 -5.94
N ILE A 39 13.89 27.77 -6.58
CA ILE A 39 14.38 28.03 -7.94
C ILE A 39 15.91 28.00 -8.01
N LEU A 40 16.61 28.38 -6.94
CA LEU A 40 18.08 28.30 -6.86
C LEU A 40 18.63 26.88 -6.66
N SER A 41 17.78 25.89 -6.38
CA SER A 41 18.19 24.47 -6.27
C SER A 41 18.82 23.95 -7.55
N ASP A 42 18.31 24.39 -8.70
CA ASP A 42 18.95 24.26 -10.01
C ASP A 42 18.79 25.59 -10.75
N LYS A 43 19.88 26.37 -10.83
CA LYS A 43 19.82 27.73 -11.38
C LYS A 43 19.41 27.76 -12.84
N GLU A 44 19.79 26.75 -13.63
CA GLU A 44 19.53 26.74 -15.07
C GLU A 44 18.08 26.33 -15.35
N ILE A 45 17.68 25.17 -14.85
CA ILE A 45 16.32 24.64 -15.05
C ILE A 45 15.30 25.49 -14.28
N GLY A 46 15.64 25.92 -13.06
CA GLY A 46 14.81 26.79 -12.24
C GLY A 46 14.56 28.15 -12.90
N SER A 47 15.59 28.78 -13.48
CA SER A 47 15.41 30.06 -14.21
C SER A 47 14.51 29.88 -15.44
N ARG A 48 14.66 28.76 -16.17
CA ARG A 48 13.80 28.40 -17.29
C ARG A 48 12.35 28.18 -16.85
N LEU A 49 12.13 27.47 -15.75
CA LEU A 49 10.81 27.26 -15.15
C LEU A 49 10.17 28.59 -14.72
N HIS A 50 10.94 29.47 -14.06
CA HIS A 50 10.46 30.79 -13.63
C HIS A 50 10.01 31.66 -14.82
N ARG A 51 10.81 31.74 -15.90
CA ARG A 51 10.44 32.48 -17.11
C ARG A 51 9.16 31.94 -17.74
N LEU A 52 9.05 30.62 -17.89
CA LEU A 52 7.84 29.98 -18.44
C LEU A 52 6.60 30.24 -17.59
N LEU A 53 6.74 30.29 -16.27
CA LEU A 53 5.64 30.62 -15.36
C LEU A 53 5.19 32.07 -15.51
N LEU A 54 6.12 33.02 -15.61
CA LEU A 54 5.78 34.42 -15.87
C LEU A 54 5.06 34.57 -17.21
N ASP A 55 5.56 33.92 -18.26
CA ASP A 55 4.94 33.97 -19.59
C ASP A 55 3.54 33.34 -19.62
N TYR A 56 3.33 32.25 -18.88
CA TYR A 56 2.04 31.58 -18.77
C TYR A 56 1.02 32.38 -17.97
N LEU A 57 1.46 33.03 -16.87
CA LEU A 57 0.61 33.84 -16.02
C LEU A 57 0.31 35.22 -16.63
N ASN A 58 1.11 35.68 -17.59
CA ASN A 58 0.92 36.96 -18.27
C ASN A 58 -0.33 36.93 -19.19
N PRO A 59 -1.33 37.79 -18.93
CA PRO A 59 -2.60 37.78 -19.67
C PRO A 59 -2.50 38.26 -21.12
N SER A 60 -1.38 38.88 -21.50
CA SER A 60 -1.13 39.51 -22.81
C SER A 60 -0.68 38.55 -23.92
N SER A 61 -0.49 37.26 -23.63
CA SER A 61 -0.13 36.26 -24.65
C SER A 61 -1.37 35.85 -25.46
N THR A 62 -1.58 36.58 -26.55
CA THR A 62 -2.57 36.35 -27.61
C THR A 62 -2.30 35.05 -28.38
N GLU A 63 -3.39 34.36 -28.76
CA GLU A 63 -3.52 33.04 -29.42
C GLU A 63 -3.61 31.80 -28.50
N GLU A 64 -4.77 31.11 -28.54
CA GLU A 64 -5.06 29.91 -27.73
C GLU A 64 -4.09 28.73 -27.99
N GLY A 65 -3.55 28.63 -29.21
CA GLY A 65 -2.59 27.59 -29.59
C GLY A 65 -1.24 27.71 -28.87
N ASP A 66 -0.74 28.94 -28.68
CA ASP A 66 0.53 29.23 -28.02
C ASP A 66 0.45 28.93 -26.51
N LYS A 67 -0.71 29.16 -25.88
CA LYS A 67 -0.95 28.79 -24.47
C LYS A 67 -0.86 27.29 -24.22
N ILE A 68 -1.38 26.46 -25.14
CA ILE A 68 -1.33 24.99 -25.01
C ILE A 68 0.11 24.49 -25.17
N ALA A 69 0.86 25.04 -26.13
CA ALA A 69 2.27 24.71 -26.33
C ALA A 69 3.10 25.07 -25.09
N LYS A 70 2.96 26.28 -24.56
CA LYS A 70 3.61 26.75 -23.33
C LYS A 70 3.24 25.91 -22.12
N TYR A 71 1.97 25.52 -21.98
CA TYR A 71 1.51 24.63 -20.92
C TYR A 71 2.20 23.26 -20.97
N ARG A 72 2.30 22.64 -22.16
CA ARG A 72 3.02 21.36 -22.33
C ARG A 72 4.52 21.50 -22.04
N GLN A 73 5.12 22.59 -22.50
CA GLN A 73 6.53 22.88 -22.24
C GLN A 73 6.79 23.06 -20.74
N MET A 74 5.94 23.80 -20.04
CA MET A 74 6.03 23.98 -18.59
C MET A 74 5.87 22.65 -17.85
N ILE A 75 4.94 21.77 -18.24
CA ILE A 75 4.85 20.41 -17.66
C ILE A 75 6.17 19.68 -17.82
N SER A 76 6.75 19.67 -19.02
CA SER A 76 8.02 19.00 -19.28
C SER A 76 9.14 19.56 -18.40
N VAL A 77 9.27 20.88 -18.31
CA VAL A 77 10.32 21.55 -17.53
C VAL A 77 10.13 21.34 -16.03
N TYR A 78 8.89 21.30 -15.55
CA TYR A 78 8.60 21.01 -14.15
C TYR A 78 9.09 19.61 -13.75
N TRP A 79 8.82 18.59 -14.56
CA TRP A 79 9.30 17.23 -14.28
C TRP A 79 10.82 17.11 -14.45
N GLU A 80 11.41 17.83 -15.40
CA GLU A 80 12.87 17.95 -15.54
C GLU A 80 13.50 18.58 -14.27
N PHE A 81 12.85 19.60 -13.72
CA PHE A 81 13.26 20.25 -12.48
C PHE A 81 13.17 19.32 -11.26
N LEU A 82 12.07 18.56 -11.13
CA LEU A 82 11.96 17.54 -10.08
C LEU A 82 13.04 16.44 -10.22
N LYS A 83 13.35 16.01 -11.45
CA LYS A 83 14.44 15.06 -11.70
C LYS A 83 15.79 15.63 -11.27
N SER A 84 16.08 16.89 -11.57
CA SER A 84 17.32 17.54 -11.12
C SER A 84 17.44 17.56 -9.60
N ILE A 85 16.38 17.95 -8.88
CA ILE A 85 16.38 17.95 -7.41
C ILE A 85 16.54 16.51 -6.86
N ALA A 86 15.91 15.52 -7.50
CA ALA A 86 15.95 14.13 -7.07
C ALA A 86 17.36 13.51 -7.13
N GLN A 87 18.30 14.07 -7.90
CA GLN A 87 19.70 13.65 -7.88
C GLN A 87 20.26 13.66 -6.45
N ASN A 88 19.89 14.64 -5.64
CA ASN A 88 20.34 14.79 -4.25
C ASN A 88 19.27 14.38 -3.21
N VAL A 89 18.44 13.37 -3.52
CA VAL A 89 17.30 12.97 -2.66
C VAL A 89 17.66 12.67 -1.20
N SER A 90 18.90 12.23 -0.94
CA SER A 90 19.34 11.93 0.43
C SER A 90 19.34 13.17 1.35
N ASN A 91 19.54 14.37 0.78
CA ASN A 91 19.73 15.63 1.49
C ASN A 91 18.76 16.73 1.01
N LEU A 92 17.48 16.39 0.81
CA LEU A 92 16.47 17.39 0.41
C LEU A 92 16.26 18.46 1.49
N THR A 93 16.22 19.72 1.06
CA THR A 93 15.80 20.84 1.92
C THR A 93 14.32 20.74 2.28
N GLN A 94 13.88 21.54 3.24
CA GLN A 94 12.48 21.55 3.67
C GLN A 94 11.55 21.99 2.53
N GLU A 95 11.94 23.01 1.77
CA GLU A 95 11.17 23.52 0.63
C GLU A 95 11.07 22.47 -0.48
N GLN A 96 12.15 21.76 -0.77
CA GLN A 96 12.15 20.68 -1.76
C GLN A 96 11.23 19.53 -1.34
N LYS A 97 11.21 19.16 -0.06
CA LYS A 97 10.26 18.16 0.47
C LYS A 97 8.81 18.62 0.30
N ILE A 98 8.51 19.89 0.57
CA ILE A 98 7.16 20.46 0.37
C ILE A 98 6.77 20.43 -1.11
N LEU A 99 7.70 20.76 -2.01
CA LEU A 99 7.49 20.66 -3.44
C LEU A 99 7.15 19.23 -3.87
N PHE A 100 7.94 18.23 -3.46
CA PHE A 100 7.68 16.83 -3.80
C PHE A 100 6.39 16.31 -3.18
N ARG A 101 6.11 16.65 -1.92
CA ARG A 101 4.96 16.12 -1.18
C ARG A 101 3.64 16.73 -1.60
N PHE A 102 3.62 18.03 -1.91
CA PHE A 102 2.38 18.78 -2.12
C PHE A 102 2.29 19.45 -3.49
N ALA A 103 3.33 19.41 -4.34
CA ALA A 103 3.43 20.21 -5.56
C ALA A 103 3.30 21.73 -5.32
N ALA A 104 3.64 22.18 -4.10
CA ALA A 104 3.54 23.57 -3.68
C ALA A 104 4.77 24.37 -4.13
N LEU A 105 4.79 24.78 -5.39
CA LEU A 105 5.87 25.58 -5.96
C LEU A 105 5.72 27.09 -5.67
N LEU A 106 4.51 27.64 -5.83
CA LEU A 106 4.25 29.09 -5.76
C LEU A 106 3.41 29.43 -4.52
N PRO A 107 4.00 29.91 -3.41
CA PRO A 107 3.24 30.22 -2.19
C PRO A 107 2.10 31.21 -2.43
N ASN A 108 2.32 32.22 -3.29
CA ASN A 108 1.30 33.25 -3.59
C ASN A 108 0.06 32.68 -4.30
N ALA A 109 0.19 31.54 -5.01
CA ALA A 109 -0.91 30.91 -5.72
C ALA A 109 -1.76 29.98 -4.84
N LEU A 110 -1.31 29.67 -3.61
CA LEU A 110 -2.00 28.76 -2.69
C LEU A 110 -3.10 29.45 -1.87
N GLY A 111 -2.91 30.72 -1.52
CA GLY A 111 -3.75 31.42 -0.54
C GLY A 111 -3.52 30.98 0.91
N SER A 112 -4.07 31.71 1.88
CA SER A 112 -3.82 31.50 3.32
C SER A 112 -4.35 30.17 3.84
N GLU A 113 -5.56 29.77 3.44
CA GLU A 113 -6.21 28.54 3.90
C GLU A 113 -5.42 27.29 3.49
N LEU A 114 -5.01 27.20 2.21
CA LEU A 114 -4.26 26.06 1.70
C LEU A 114 -2.84 26.01 2.26
N LYS A 115 -2.21 27.18 2.49
CA LYS A 115 -0.94 27.25 3.21
C LYS A 115 -1.07 26.66 4.61
N SER A 116 -2.06 27.09 5.39
CA SER A 116 -2.28 26.57 6.75
C SER A 116 -2.58 25.07 6.73
N LEU A 117 -3.39 24.59 5.78
CA LEU A 117 -3.65 23.16 5.61
C LEU A 117 -2.37 22.33 5.40
N ILE A 118 -1.50 22.78 4.48
CA ILE A 118 -0.21 22.13 4.21
C ILE A 118 0.68 22.17 5.44
N SER A 119 0.72 23.31 6.14
CA SER A 119 1.58 23.51 7.31
C SER A 119 1.11 22.75 8.55
N LYS A 120 -0.18 22.42 8.63
CA LYS A 120 -0.78 21.56 9.67
C LYS A 120 -0.88 20.09 9.28
N THR A 121 -0.51 19.69 8.07
CA THR A 121 -0.56 18.28 7.66
C THR A 121 0.45 17.47 8.48
N ILE A 122 0.10 16.25 8.88
CA ILE A 122 1.00 15.37 9.63
C ILE A 122 2.12 14.84 8.71
N TRP A 123 3.38 15.09 9.08
CA TRP A 123 4.52 14.69 8.24
C TRP A 123 4.97 13.26 8.47
N ASP A 124 5.18 12.90 9.73
CA ASP A 124 5.81 11.64 10.11
C ASP A 124 4.83 10.47 10.02
N ASN A 125 5.32 9.34 9.53
CA ASN A 125 4.56 8.09 9.52
C ASN A 125 4.56 7.47 10.94
N ASN A 126 3.75 8.07 11.83
CA ASN A 126 3.64 7.65 13.23
C ASN A 126 3.05 6.25 13.39
N TYR A 127 2.22 5.83 12.43
CA TYR A 127 1.51 4.56 12.45
C TYR A 127 2.30 3.41 11.82
N ASN A 128 3.42 3.71 11.14
CA ASN A 128 4.23 2.73 10.41
C ASN A 128 3.43 1.90 9.38
N GLU A 129 2.43 2.53 8.75
CA GLU A 129 1.54 1.91 7.76
C GLU A 129 2.05 2.19 6.32
N PRO A 130 1.67 1.39 5.30
CA PRO A 130 2.21 1.47 3.94
C PRO A 130 1.59 2.62 3.11
N PHE A 131 1.36 3.78 3.71
CA PHE A 131 0.81 4.96 3.07
C PHE A 131 1.90 6.02 2.98
N ILE A 132 2.41 6.24 1.77
CA ILE A 132 3.73 6.85 1.55
C ILE A 132 3.57 8.07 0.66
N TYR A 133 4.08 9.22 1.10
CA TYR A 133 4.12 10.42 0.27
C TYR A 133 5.17 10.30 -0.84
N PHE A 134 5.02 11.08 -1.89
CA PHE A 134 5.92 11.08 -3.05
C PHE A 134 7.41 11.24 -2.68
N ASP A 135 7.75 12.17 -1.78
CA ASP A 135 9.13 12.39 -1.31
C ASP A 135 9.68 11.18 -0.54
N GLU A 136 8.84 10.58 0.30
CA GLU A 136 9.17 9.40 1.09
C GLU A 136 9.39 8.18 0.20
N TRP A 137 8.60 8.04 -0.85
CA TRP A 137 8.72 6.95 -1.81
C TRP A 137 10.08 7.01 -2.51
N ILE A 138 10.44 8.15 -3.10
CA ILE A 138 11.71 8.31 -3.83
C ILE A 138 12.90 8.09 -2.90
N TYR A 139 12.86 8.67 -1.69
CA TYR A 139 13.91 8.43 -0.70
C TYR A 139 14.00 6.95 -0.32
N GLY A 140 12.86 6.27 -0.14
CA GLY A 140 12.80 4.88 0.26
C GLY A 140 13.34 3.93 -0.81
N VAL A 141 13.05 4.21 -2.09
CA VAL A 141 13.61 3.47 -3.23
C VAL A 141 15.11 3.72 -3.34
N ASN A 142 15.56 4.98 -3.23
CA ASN A 142 17.00 5.32 -3.25
C ASN A 142 17.79 4.66 -2.12
N GLU A 143 17.22 4.62 -0.91
CA GLU A 143 17.85 3.98 0.24
C GLU A 143 17.68 2.46 0.27
N LEU A 144 17.04 1.87 -0.76
CA LEU A 144 16.80 0.44 -0.93
C LEU A 144 15.89 -0.18 0.13
N LYS A 145 15.09 0.66 0.79
CA LYS A 145 14.07 0.24 1.76
C LYS A 145 12.78 -0.16 1.04
N LEU A 146 12.52 0.43 -0.12
CA LEU A 146 11.38 0.14 -0.98
C LEU A 146 11.86 -0.37 -2.33
N ARG A 147 10.99 -1.12 -3.01
CA ARG A 147 11.25 -1.58 -4.38
C ARG A 147 10.66 -0.58 -5.37
N LYS A 148 11.41 -0.33 -6.44
CA LYS A 148 11.02 0.53 -7.56
C LYS A 148 9.68 0.12 -8.17
N LEU A 149 9.03 1.07 -8.85
CA LEU A 149 7.88 0.77 -9.69
C LEU A 149 8.29 -0.17 -10.84
N ALA A 150 7.40 -1.10 -11.19
CA ALA A 150 7.60 -1.92 -12.38
C ALA A 150 7.50 -1.03 -13.64
N VAL A 151 8.37 -1.28 -14.62
CA VAL A 151 8.39 -0.58 -15.92
C VAL A 151 8.38 -1.65 -17.01
N ASP A 152 7.55 -1.47 -18.04
CA ASP A 152 7.31 -2.45 -19.12
C ASP A 152 8.41 -2.47 -20.21
N GLU A 153 9.57 -1.83 -19.99
CA GLU A 153 10.63 -1.76 -21.01
C GLU A 153 11.32 -3.12 -21.21
N PRO A 154 11.41 -3.64 -22.45
CA PRO A 154 12.18 -4.84 -22.76
C PRO A 154 13.67 -4.58 -22.54
N MET A 155 14.38 -5.63 -22.10
CA MET A 155 15.82 -5.62 -21.87
C MET A 155 16.57 -5.46 -23.21
N ASP A 156 16.88 -4.23 -23.60
CA ASP A 156 17.77 -3.99 -24.74
C ASP A 156 19.25 -4.25 -24.38
N SER A 157 20.01 -4.59 -25.41
CA SER A 157 21.33 -5.24 -25.37
C SER A 157 22.48 -4.50 -24.67
N ILE A 158 23.46 -5.31 -24.26
CA ILE A 158 24.46 -5.07 -23.21
C ILE A 158 25.45 -3.91 -23.50
N LYS A 159 25.50 -2.91 -22.61
CA LYS A 159 26.50 -1.82 -22.43
C LYS A 159 26.75 -1.57 -20.92
N ASP A 160 27.60 -0.61 -20.55
CA ASP A 160 27.98 -0.36 -19.13
C ASP A 160 26.80 0.00 -18.19
N GLU A 161 25.66 0.45 -18.72
CA GLU A 161 24.39 0.54 -17.99
C GLU A 161 23.93 -0.83 -17.40
N ASP A 162 24.39 -1.94 -17.97
CA ASP A 162 23.99 -3.29 -17.58
C ASP A 162 24.69 -3.78 -16.33
N ILE A 163 25.92 -3.33 -16.01
CA ILE A 163 26.52 -3.67 -14.72
C ILE A 163 25.64 -3.10 -13.59
N LYS A 164 25.16 -1.86 -13.77
CA LYS A 164 24.25 -1.22 -12.84
C LYS A 164 22.88 -1.92 -12.81
N LYS A 165 22.27 -2.23 -13.96
CA LYS A 165 21.01 -2.99 -14.04
C LYS A 165 21.14 -4.40 -13.44
N ILE A 166 22.28 -5.07 -13.59
CA ILE A 166 22.59 -6.37 -13.00
C ILE A 166 22.71 -6.24 -11.47
N LEU A 167 23.40 -5.22 -10.97
CA LEU A 167 23.50 -4.95 -9.54
C LEU A 167 22.13 -4.60 -8.93
N LEU A 168 21.32 -3.80 -9.60
CA LEU A 168 19.93 -3.50 -9.22
C LEU A 168 19.07 -4.77 -9.20
N ASN A 169 19.20 -5.63 -10.21
CA ASN A 169 18.49 -6.91 -10.24
C ASN A 169 18.94 -7.86 -9.12
N LYS A 170 20.24 -7.91 -8.82
CA LYS A 170 20.78 -8.69 -7.70
C LYS A 170 20.27 -8.15 -6.37
N GLN A 171 20.24 -6.83 -6.22
CA GLN A 171 19.69 -6.13 -5.05
C GLN A 171 18.20 -6.44 -4.84
N GLU A 172 17.37 -6.35 -5.89
CA GLU A 172 15.95 -6.67 -5.77
C GLU A 172 15.72 -8.14 -5.39
N LYS A 173 16.56 -9.07 -5.88
CA LYS A 173 16.54 -10.47 -5.45
C LYS A 173 16.93 -10.65 -3.98
N LEU A 174 17.96 -9.94 -3.51
CA LEU A 174 18.38 -9.98 -2.10
C LEU A 174 17.29 -9.42 -1.18
N LEU A 175 16.62 -8.33 -1.56
CA LEU A 175 15.47 -7.80 -0.82
C LEU A 175 14.35 -8.83 -0.72
N ALA A 176 14.06 -9.57 -1.79
CA ALA A 176 13.09 -10.68 -1.75
C ALA A 176 13.49 -11.82 -0.82
N ASN A 177 14.77 -12.18 -0.81
CA ASN A 177 15.29 -13.20 0.10
C ASN A 177 15.20 -12.75 1.58
N ILE A 178 15.49 -11.47 1.86
CA ILE A 178 15.39 -10.90 3.21
C ILE A 178 13.93 -10.86 3.67
N ASP A 179 13.02 -10.37 2.84
CA ASP A 179 11.58 -10.35 3.16
C ASP A 179 11.06 -11.76 3.46
N PHE A 180 11.47 -12.75 2.66
CA PHE A 180 11.13 -14.15 2.87
C PHE A 180 11.70 -14.66 4.21
N ALA A 181 12.99 -14.47 4.46
CA ALA A 181 13.65 -14.93 5.68
C ALA A 181 13.06 -14.29 6.95
N LYS A 182 12.84 -12.96 6.94
CA LYS A 182 12.17 -12.22 8.01
C LYS A 182 10.78 -12.77 8.31
N SER A 183 10.05 -13.17 7.28
CA SER A 183 8.70 -13.66 7.45
C SER A 183 8.64 -15.10 7.95
N SER A 184 9.55 -15.96 7.49
CA SER A 184 9.73 -17.29 8.06
C SER A 184 10.16 -17.19 9.53
N LEU A 185 11.04 -16.23 9.86
CA LEU A 185 11.48 -15.97 11.23
C LEU A 185 10.30 -15.66 12.16
N LYS A 186 9.40 -14.77 11.75
CA LYS A 186 8.19 -14.46 12.53
C LYS A 186 7.29 -15.68 12.73
N LYS A 187 7.10 -16.51 11.70
CA LYS A 187 6.29 -17.74 11.80
C LYS A 187 6.92 -18.72 12.79
N SER A 188 8.21 -19.01 12.67
CA SER A 188 8.93 -19.90 13.58
C SER A 188 8.96 -19.34 15.01
N ASP A 189 9.03 -18.01 15.18
CA ASP A 189 8.99 -17.37 16.50
C ASP A 189 7.62 -17.49 17.17
N VAL A 190 6.52 -17.32 16.43
CA VAL A 190 5.16 -17.56 16.96
C VAL A 190 5.00 -19.01 17.42
N THR A 191 5.39 -19.98 16.59
CA THR A 191 5.35 -21.40 16.96
C THR A 191 6.23 -21.72 18.16
N ARG A 192 7.40 -21.06 18.27
CA ARG A 192 8.31 -21.17 19.43
C ARG A 192 7.63 -20.66 20.70
N VAL A 193 6.97 -19.50 20.66
CA VAL A 193 6.25 -18.94 21.81
C VAL A 193 5.06 -19.82 22.20
N GLU A 194 4.25 -20.28 21.24
CA GLU A 194 3.14 -21.20 21.50
C GLU A 194 3.60 -22.51 22.14
N ALA A 195 4.74 -23.06 21.71
CA ALA A 195 5.31 -24.26 22.32
C ALA A 195 5.74 -24.02 23.78
N ILE A 196 6.33 -22.85 24.07
CA ILE A 196 6.70 -22.45 25.44
C ILE A 196 5.46 -22.32 26.32
N ASP A 197 4.42 -21.64 25.84
CA ASP A 197 3.19 -21.42 26.61
C ASP A 197 2.47 -22.75 26.89
N LYS A 198 2.43 -23.66 25.91
CA LYS A 198 1.87 -25.00 26.10
C LYS A 198 2.67 -25.80 27.12
N LEU A 199 4.00 -25.83 27.02
CA LEU A 199 4.86 -26.49 28.00
C LEU A 199 4.65 -25.91 29.40
N LYS A 200 4.57 -24.58 29.51
CA LYS A 200 4.31 -23.91 30.80
C LYS A 200 2.97 -24.35 31.39
N SER A 201 1.90 -24.34 30.61
CA SER A 201 0.57 -24.78 31.06
C SER A 201 0.54 -26.26 31.45
N MET A 202 1.31 -27.11 30.77
CA MET A 202 1.42 -28.53 31.08
C MET A 202 2.10 -28.79 32.42
N PHE A 203 3.09 -27.99 32.81
CA PHE A 203 3.84 -28.17 34.05
C PHE A 203 3.37 -27.28 35.20
N GLU A 204 2.40 -26.38 34.97
CA GLU A 204 1.93 -25.41 35.95
C GLU A 204 1.47 -26.08 37.26
N PHE A 205 0.81 -27.24 37.17
CA PHE A 205 0.32 -27.99 38.34
C PHE A 205 1.43 -28.50 39.28
N LEU A 206 2.67 -28.66 38.81
CA LEU A 206 3.80 -29.09 39.65
C LEU A 206 4.30 -27.99 40.59
N PHE A 207 3.93 -26.74 40.33
CA PHE A 207 4.44 -25.56 41.03
C PHE A 207 3.36 -24.82 41.81
N VAL A 208 2.18 -25.41 41.97
CA VAL A 208 1.09 -24.87 42.81
C VAL A 208 1.22 -25.44 44.22
N ASP A 209 1.21 -24.56 45.24
CA ASP A 209 1.34 -24.92 46.67
C ASP A 209 0.18 -25.78 47.23
N SER A 210 -0.80 -26.16 46.40
CA SER A 210 -1.94 -27.00 46.76
C SER A 210 -2.40 -27.77 45.53
N PRO A 211 -1.81 -28.94 45.26
CA PRO A 211 -2.14 -29.69 44.04
C PRO A 211 -3.55 -30.32 44.16
N PRO A 212 -4.23 -30.56 43.03
CA PRO A 212 -5.52 -31.23 43.01
C PRO A 212 -5.32 -32.73 43.27
N HIS A 213 -5.14 -33.09 44.53
CA HIS A 213 -4.98 -34.49 44.96
C HIS A 213 -6.33 -35.17 45.17
N GLU A 214 -6.42 -36.42 44.75
CA GLU A 214 -7.39 -37.36 45.32
C GLU A 214 -6.74 -38.07 46.53
N ASN A 215 -7.47 -38.06 47.66
CA ASN A 215 -7.35 -38.89 48.87
C ASN A 215 -5.97 -39.32 49.43
N PHE A 216 -5.73 -38.86 50.66
CA PHE A 216 -4.72 -39.35 51.60
C PHE A 216 -4.81 -40.86 51.85
N MET A 217 -3.71 -41.60 51.63
CA MET A 217 -3.48 -42.94 52.19
C MET A 217 -2.30 -42.88 53.18
N SER A 218 -2.57 -42.32 54.36
CA SER A 218 -1.58 -42.12 55.44
C SER A 218 -0.96 -43.42 55.99
N GLU A 219 -1.47 -44.59 55.61
CA GLU A 219 -0.94 -45.90 56.03
C GLU A 219 0.39 -46.28 55.36
N PHE A 220 0.73 -45.71 54.19
CA PHE A 220 1.94 -46.06 53.44
C PHE A 220 3.03 -44.99 53.48
N GLY A 221 2.87 -43.92 54.25
CA GLY A 221 3.84 -42.82 54.35
C GLY A 221 3.99 -41.97 53.07
N ILE A 222 3.06 -42.11 52.11
CA ILE A 222 3.00 -41.32 50.88
C ILE A 222 1.94 -40.25 51.08
N ASN A 223 2.35 -38.99 51.04
CA ASN A 223 1.46 -37.87 51.34
C ASN A 223 0.58 -37.47 50.14
N GLU A 224 1.00 -37.74 48.90
CA GLU A 224 0.40 -37.16 47.69
C GLU A 224 0.59 -38.06 46.44
N PHE A 225 -0.42 -38.18 45.58
CA PHE A 225 -0.29 -38.76 44.22
C PHE A 225 -1.00 -37.88 43.17
N TYR A 226 -0.56 -37.98 41.92
CA TYR A 226 -1.19 -37.32 40.77
C TYR A 226 -2.15 -38.29 40.09
N SER A 227 -3.33 -37.81 39.70
CA SER A 227 -4.27 -38.59 38.90
C SER A 227 -3.72 -38.77 37.47
N ASP A 228 -4.07 -39.89 36.83
CA ASP A 228 -3.65 -40.18 35.46
C ASP A 228 -4.13 -39.09 34.47
N ASP A 229 -5.25 -38.43 34.76
CA ASP A 229 -5.77 -37.33 33.94
C ASP A 229 -4.86 -36.10 33.93
N ILE A 230 -4.14 -35.83 35.03
CA ILE A 230 -3.15 -34.75 35.13
C ILE A 230 -1.84 -35.14 34.41
N LEU A 231 -1.50 -36.43 34.40
CA LEU A 231 -0.26 -36.93 33.79
C LEU A 231 -0.38 -37.17 32.28
N LYS A 232 -1.59 -37.46 31.76
CA LYS A 232 -1.85 -37.68 30.31
C LYS A 232 -1.26 -36.60 29.39
N PRO A 233 -1.40 -35.30 29.66
CA PRO A 233 -0.80 -34.24 28.84
C PRO A 233 0.73 -34.32 28.76
N LEU A 234 1.42 -34.79 29.80
CA LEU A 234 2.89 -34.87 29.82
C LEU A 234 3.46 -35.84 28.78
N ASN A 235 2.67 -36.82 28.33
CA ASN A 235 3.08 -37.74 27.26
C ASN A 235 3.39 -37.02 25.94
N TYR A 236 2.81 -35.83 25.74
CA TYR A 236 3.03 -35.00 24.55
C TYR A 236 4.14 -33.95 24.75
N ALA A 237 4.74 -33.85 25.94
CA ALA A 237 5.76 -32.83 26.23
C ALA A 237 7.00 -33.00 25.33
N SER A 238 7.39 -34.24 24.98
CA SER A 238 8.52 -34.50 24.08
C SER A 238 8.33 -33.82 22.72
N ASP A 239 7.12 -33.89 22.15
CA ASP A 239 6.82 -33.29 20.85
C ASP A 239 6.96 -31.76 20.90
N TYR A 240 6.51 -31.13 21.99
CA TYR A 240 6.65 -29.68 22.17
C TYR A 240 8.11 -29.26 22.41
N ILE A 241 8.90 -30.07 23.12
CA ILE A 241 10.34 -29.85 23.33
C ILE A 241 11.09 -29.97 22.00
N ASP A 242 10.82 -31.00 21.20
CA ASP A 242 11.45 -31.19 19.89
C ASP A 242 11.10 -30.05 18.93
N ASN A 243 9.83 -29.62 18.92
CA ASN A 243 9.38 -28.46 18.16
C ASN A 243 10.08 -27.17 18.62
N LEU A 244 10.24 -26.97 19.94
CA LEU A 244 10.94 -25.81 20.50
C LEU A 244 12.41 -25.77 20.07
N ILE A 245 13.13 -26.89 20.18
CA ILE A 245 14.54 -27.00 19.78
C ILE A 245 14.68 -26.73 18.27
N LYS A 246 13.81 -27.34 17.46
CA LYS A 246 13.80 -27.15 16.00
C LYS A 246 13.56 -25.68 15.63
N CYS A 247 12.51 -25.06 16.18
CA CYS A 247 12.18 -23.67 15.91
C CYS A 247 13.29 -22.73 16.40
N SER A 248 13.90 -22.99 17.55
CA SER A 248 15.00 -22.18 18.06
C SER A 248 16.24 -22.23 17.16
N ARG A 249 16.60 -23.40 16.63
CA ARG A 249 17.71 -23.54 15.67
C ARG A 249 17.41 -22.83 14.35
N GLU A 250 16.17 -22.95 13.87
CA GLU A 250 15.71 -22.28 12.65
C GLU A 250 15.75 -20.75 12.82
N VAL A 251 15.27 -20.21 13.95
CA VAL A 251 15.32 -18.79 14.29
C VAL A 251 16.77 -18.26 14.21
N VAL A 252 17.72 -18.93 14.86
CA VAL A 252 19.14 -18.53 14.83
C VAL A 252 19.70 -18.53 13.40
N SER A 253 19.41 -19.57 12.63
CA SER A 253 19.86 -19.67 11.24
C SER A 253 19.25 -18.60 10.33
N LEU A 254 17.97 -18.26 10.53
CA LEU A 254 17.30 -17.22 9.75
C LEU A 254 17.84 -15.83 10.11
N VAL A 255 18.10 -15.56 11.39
CA VAL A 255 18.71 -14.29 11.84
C VAL A 255 20.09 -14.11 11.21
N SER A 256 20.96 -15.13 11.26
CA SER A 256 22.30 -15.04 10.65
C SER A 256 22.23 -14.79 9.14
N LYS A 257 21.31 -15.45 8.44
CA LYS A 257 21.09 -15.27 7.00
C LYS A 257 20.60 -13.86 6.65
N ILE A 258 19.74 -13.28 7.49
CA ILE A 258 19.26 -11.89 7.33
C ILE A 258 20.42 -10.92 7.52
N GLU A 259 21.26 -11.11 8.53
CA GLU A 259 22.44 -10.26 8.78
C GLU A 259 23.44 -10.32 7.62
N GLU A 260 23.74 -11.51 7.10
CA GLU A 260 24.63 -11.70 5.95
C GLU A 260 24.06 -11.03 4.69
N SER A 261 22.78 -11.26 4.38
CA SER A 261 22.12 -10.64 3.22
C SER A 261 22.08 -9.11 3.33
N ASN A 262 21.91 -8.56 4.54
CA ASN A 262 21.97 -7.12 4.77
C ASN A 262 23.38 -6.55 4.54
N LYS A 263 24.44 -7.28 4.93
CA LYS A 263 25.83 -6.89 4.64
C LYS A 263 26.06 -6.86 3.12
N GLU A 264 25.63 -7.88 2.40
CA GLU A 264 25.72 -7.92 0.93
C GLU A 264 24.96 -6.75 0.27
N LEU A 265 23.79 -6.37 0.79
CA LEU A 265 23.04 -5.22 0.29
C LEU A 265 23.81 -3.91 0.46
N VAL A 266 24.47 -3.71 1.60
CA VAL A 266 25.30 -2.52 1.85
C VAL A 266 26.49 -2.49 0.88
N GLU A 267 27.13 -3.64 0.62
CA GLU A 267 28.21 -3.73 -0.36
C GLU A 267 27.75 -3.39 -1.78
N ILE A 268 26.58 -3.91 -2.21
CA ILE A 268 26.01 -3.57 -3.52
C ILE A 268 25.67 -2.08 -3.59
N LYS A 269 25.11 -1.52 -2.51
CA LYS A 269 24.81 -0.09 -2.43
C LYS A 269 26.06 0.77 -2.61
N ASN A 270 27.17 0.39 -1.96
CA ASN A 270 28.45 1.08 -2.12
C ASN A 270 28.97 0.96 -3.56
N LYS A 271 28.93 -0.24 -4.15
CA LYS A 271 29.33 -0.43 -5.56
C LYS A 271 28.48 0.38 -6.55
N ILE A 272 27.18 0.53 -6.30
CA ILE A 272 26.31 1.38 -7.12
C ILE A 272 26.69 2.86 -6.96
N ARG A 273 26.99 3.30 -5.73
CA ARG A 273 27.45 4.66 -5.46
C ARG A 273 28.81 4.98 -6.09
N ASP A 274 29.70 3.98 -6.20
CA ASP A 274 31.01 4.13 -6.85
C ASP A 274 30.91 4.23 -8.38
N ILE A 275 29.84 3.67 -8.98
CA ILE A 275 29.53 3.79 -10.42
C ILE A 275 28.90 5.16 -10.73
N ASP A 276 28.13 5.70 -9.80
CA ASP A 276 27.49 7.01 -9.96
C ASP A 276 28.46 8.17 -9.67
N VAL A 277 28.19 9.33 -10.27
CA VAL A 277 28.91 10.57 -9.92
C VAL A 277 28.70 10.82 -8.42
N PRO A 278 29.75 11.15 -7.64
CA PRO A 278 29.63 11.35 -6.20
C PRO A 278 28.52 12.36 -5.88
N GLY A 279 27.46 11.89 -5.22
CA GLY A 279 26.32 12.71 -4.77
C GLY A 279 25.05 12.62 -5.62
N SER A 280 25.08 12.08 -6.85
CA SER A 280 23.90 11.99 -7.72
C SER A 280 23.27 10.60 -7.69
N SER A 281 21.95 10.53 -7.47
CA SER A 281 21.17 9.28 -7.52
C SER A 281 20.41 9.14 -8.84
N THR A 282 20.87 8.26 -9.72
CA THR A 282 20.10 7.94 -10.95
C THR A 282 18.82 7.18 -10.63
N ILE A 283 18.82 6.33 -9.58
CA ILE A 283 17.65 5.55 -9.17
C ILE A 283 16.47 6.47 -8.84
N ALA A 284 16.74 7.54 -8.09
CA ALA A 284 15.72 8.53 -7.75
C ALA A 284 15.19 9.26 -8.98
N VAL A 285 16.07 9.60 -9.93
CA VAL A 285 15.71 10.28 -11.19
C VAL A 285 14.81 9.41 -12.08
N GLU A 286 15.14 8.13 -12.22
CA GLU A 286 14.33 7.15 -12.95
C GLU A 286 12.96 7.00 -12.29
N GLU A 287 12.91 6.86 -10.96
CA GLU A 287 11.66 6.69 -10.22
C GLU A 287 10.74 7.91 -10.33
N VAL A 288 11.28 9.14 -10.35
CA VAL A 288 10.50 10.36 -10.66
C VAL A 288 9.89 10.26 -12.07
N GLY A 289 10.61 9.69 -13.03
CA GLY A 289 10.11 9.42 -14.38
C GLY A 289 8.93 8.45 -14.39
N SER A 290 9.05 7.32 -13.71
CA SER A 290 7.96 6.33 -13.60
C SER A 290 6.74 6.91 -12.89
N LEU A 291 6.94 7.66 -11.81
CA LEU A 291 5.86 8.34 -11.10
C LEU A 291 5.17 9.43 -11.94
N MET A 292 5.91 10.12 -12.81
CA MET A 292 5.33 11.07 -13.76
C MET A 292 4.34 10.38 -14.72
N GLU A 293 4.70 9.20 -15.23
CA GLU A 293 3.82 8.43 -16.11
C GLU A 293 2.60 7.91 -15.37
N ALA A 294 2.82 7.36 -14.18
CA ALA A 294 1.75 6.91 -13.29
C ALA A 294 0.78 8.05 -12.92
N ASN A 295 1.30 9.25 -12.68
CA ASN A 295 0.48 10.43 -12.39
C ASN A 295 -0.49 10.76 -13.53
N LYS A 296 -0.05 10.66 -14.80
CA LYS A 296 -0.93 10.90 -15.96
C LYS A 296 -2.16 9.97 -15.94
N LEU A 297 -2.00 8.73 -15.47
CA LEU A 297 -3.10 7.77 -15.35
C LEU A 297 -4.11 8.17 -14.27
N THR A 298 -3.64 8.66 -13.11
CA THR A 298 -4.54 9.13 -12.03
C THR A 298 -5.37 10.34 -12.42
N ILE A 299 -4.81 11.20 -13.29
CA ILE A 299 -5.48 12.39 -13.83
C ILE A 299 -6.48 12.01 -14.93
N GLY A 300 -6.13 11.04 -15.76
CA GLY A 300 -6.90 10.61 -16.91
C GLY A 300 -6.77 11.56 -18.12
N PRO A 301 -7.29 11.16 -19.30
CA PRO A 301 -6.98 11.82 -20.57
C PRO A 301 -7.57 13.23 -20.74
N ARG A 302 -8.59 13.57 -19.94
CA ARG A 302 -9.26 14.89 -19.96
C ARG A 302 -9.05 15.66 -18.66
N GLY A 303 -8.23 15.15 -17.76
CA GLY A 303 -7.99 15.76 -16.46
C GLY A 303 -7.00 16.92 -16.53
N ASN A 304 -6.91 17.66 -15.42
CA ASN A 304 -5.96 18.75 -15.30
C ASN A 304 -4.55 18.21 -15.01
N HIS A 305 -3.68 18.24 -16.02
CA HIS A 305 -2.27 17.84 -15.90
C HIS A 305 -1.35 18.94 -15.35
N PHE A 306 -1.90 20.07 -14.89
CA PHE A 306 -1.10 21.17 -14.39
C PHE A 306 -0.35 20.69 -13.14
N PRO A 307 0.98 20.76 -13.13
CA PRO A 307 1.77 20.01 -12.17
C PRO A 307 2.00 20.77 -10.87
N ILE A 308 1.51 22.01 -10.78
CA ILE A 308 1.68 22.90 -9.63
C ILE A 308 0.35 23.05 -8.90
N LEU A 309 0.43 23.09 -7.58
CA LEU A 309 -0.73 23.33 -6.73
C LEU A 309 -1.22 24.78 -6.84
N LEU A 310 -2.52 24.95 -7.12
CA LEU A 310 -3.21 26.23 -7.26
C LEU A 310 -4.48 26.23 -6.41
N LYS A 311 -4.75 27.35 -5.74
CA LYS A 311 -5.97 27.55 -4.94
C LYS A 311 -7.25 27.30 -5.72
N SER A 312 -7.30 27.70 -6.99
CA SER A 312 -8.52 27.63 -7.82
C SER A 312 -9.07 26.22 -8.01
N ASN A 313 -8.21 25.21 -7.84
CA ASN A 313 -8.51 23.83 -8.23
C ASN A 313 -8.70 22.90 -7.02
N VAL A 314 -8.53 23.41 -5.79
CA VAL A 314 -8.58 22.60 -4.55
C VAL A 314 -9.47 23.27 -3.53
N VAL A 315 -10.25 22.45 -2.82
CA VAL A 315 -10.94 22.87 -1.61
C VAL A 315 -10.01 22.67 -0.43
N ALA A 316 -9.64 23.74 0.27
CA ALA A 316 -8.78 23.70 1.45
C ALA A 316 -9.55 23.12 2.66
N ASN A 317 -9.70 21.80 2.72
CA ASN A 317 -10.35 21.09 3.82
C ASN A 317 -9.61 19.76 4.09
N PRO A 318 -9.22 19.47 5.35
CA PRO A 318 -8.56 18.21 5.71
C PRO A 318 -9.32 16.95 5.30
N ASN A 319 -10.65 17.00 5.23
CA ASN A 319 -11.47 15.84 4.89
C ASN A 319 -11.47 15.50 3.39
N PHE A 320 -11.22 16.49 2.53
CA PHE A 320 -11.15 16.34 1.07
C PHE A 320 -9.71 16.25 0.57
N PHE A 321 -8.75 16.56 1.43
CA PHE A 321 -7.33 16.49 1.15
C PHE A 321 -6.79 15.07 1.38
N GLY A 322 -6.07 14.53 0.40
CA GLY A 322 -5.46 13.20 0.48
C GLY A 322 -4.21 13.14 1.35
N SER A 323 -4.30 13.55 2.62
CA SER A 323 -3.25 13.27 3.60
C SER A 323 -3.18 11.77 3.91
N ARG A 324 -2.01 11.30 4.36
CA ARG A 324 -1.81 9.91 4.78
C ARG A 324 -2.90 9.45 5.75
N GLU A 325 -3.14 10.23 6.77
CA GLU A 325 -4.07 9.96 7.85
C GLU A 325 -5.51 9.88 7.32
N ARG A 326 -5.89 10.79 6.42
CA ARG A 326 -7.23 10.77 5.80
C ARG A 326 -7.41 9.56 4.89
N VAL A 327 -6.39 9.22 4.11
CA VAL A 327 -6.43 8.04 3.23
C VAL A 327 -6.50 6.76 4.07
N ILE A 328 -5.76 6.64 5.17
CA ILE A 328 -5.88 5.51 6.11
C ILE A 328 -7.31 5.36 6.63
N GLN A 329 -7.94 6.45 7.09
CA GLN A 329 -9.33 6.43 7.55
C GLN A 329 -10.27 5.87 6.47
N LEU A 330 -10.19 6.41 5.25
CA LEU A 330 -11.07 6.02 4.16
C LEU A 330 -10.84 4.57 3.72
N VAL A 331 -9.59 4.12 3.66
CA VAL A 331 -9.27 2.72 3.35
C VAL A 331 -9.77 1.79 4.45
N ARG A 332 -9.64 2.17 5.72
CA ARG A 332 -10.19 1.41 6.84
C ARG A 332 -11.71 1.29 6.75
N GLU A 333 -12.42 2.39 6.48
CA GLU A 333 -13.88 2.35 6.28
C GLU A 333 -14.29 1.38 5.16
N ILE A 334 -13.51 1.34 4.07
CA ILE A 334 -13.75 0.41 2.95
C ILE A 334 -13.44 -1.04 3.36
N GLU A 335 -12.37 -1.26 4.13
CA GLU A 335 -12.02 -2.58 4.68
C GLU A 335 -13.08 -3.08 5.68
N ASP A 336 -13.69 -2.21 6.47
CA ASP A 336 -14.80 -2.59 7.36
C ASP A 336 -16.05 -3.03 6.57
N ILE A 337 -16.30 -2.43 5.41
CA ILE A 337 -17.35 -2.87 4.46
C ILE A 337 -16.97 -4.21 3.83
N GLN A 338 -15.71 -4.37 3.42
CA GLN A 338 -15.19 -5.57 2.73
C GLN A 338 -13.93 -6.12 3.45
N PRO A 339 -14.09 -6.92 4.52
CA PRO A 339 -12.96 -7.35 5.37
C PRO A 339 -11.90 -8.16 4.62
N LYS A 340 -12.29 -8.87 3.56
CA LYS A 340 -11.40 -9.76 2.80
C LYS A 340 -10.61 -9.06 1.69
N ILE A 341 -10.64 -7.73 1.60
CA ILE A 341 -10.12 -6.99 0.45
C ILE A 341 -8.59 -7.10 0.25
N PHE A 342 -7.84 -7.11 1.33
CA PHE A 342 -6.37 -7.26 1.31
C PHE A 342 -5.91 -8.68 1.62
N HIS A 343 -6.84 -9.64 1.58
CA HIS A 343 -6.51 -11.03 1.83
C HIS A 343 -6.08 -11.72 0.55
N LYS A 344 -4.97 -12.46 0.65
CA LYS A 344 -4.38 -13.19 -0.44
C LYS A 344 -4.20 -14.65 -0.05
N ASN A 345 -4.66 -15.55 -0.90
CA ASN A 345 -4.31 -16.96 -0.81
C ASN A 345 -3.03 -17.20 -1.62
N TYR A 346 -2.00 -17.75 -0.98
CA TYR A 346 -0.79 -18.18 -1.66
C TYR A 346 -0.37 -19.56 -1.16
N ARG A 347 -0.43 -20.57 -2.04
CA ARG A 347 -0.06 -21.97 -1.75
C ARG A 347 -0.75 -22.56 -0.51
N GLY A 348 -2.00 -22.19 -0.26
CA GLY A 348 -2.78 -22.67 0.88
C GLY A 348 -2.68 -21.79 2.14
N ASP A 349 -1.70 -20.88 2.21
CA ASP A 349 -1.62 -19.89 3.28
C ASP A 349 -2.50 -18.68 2.94
N PHE A 350 -3.35 -18.28 3.88
CA PHE A 350 -4.15 -17.06 3.80
C PHE A 350 -3.44 -15.93 4.53
N LEU A 351 -3.10 -14.86 3.83
CA LEU A 351 -2.27 -13.76 4.34
C LEU A 351 -2.97 -12.42 4.10
N ARG A 352 -2.90 -11.51 5.07
CA ARG A 352 -3.36 -10.11 4.89
C ARG A 352 -2.18 -9.26 4.44
N ILE A 353 -2.24 -8.64 3.25
CA ILE A 353 -1.17 -7.82 2.70
C ILE A 353 -1.76 -6.52 2.18
N VAL A 354 -1.63 -5.46 2.97
CA VAL A 354 -2.03 -4.11 2.56
C VAL A 354 -1.03 -3.60 1.51
N PRO A 355 -1.48 -3.18 0.31
CA PRO A 355 -0.60 -2.61 -0.71
C PRO A 355 -0.01 -1.27 -0.24
N TYR A 356 1.04 -0.82 -0.92
CA TYR A 356 1.51 0.56 -0.79
C TYR A 356 0.49 1.51 -1.42
N PHE A 357 0.01 2.47 -0.63
CA PHE A 357 -0.75 3.60 -1.12
C PHE A 357 0.21 4.77 -1.32
N ILE A 358 0.57 5.03 -2.57
CA ILE A 358 1.49 6.10 -2.96
C ILE A 358 0.68 7.36 -3.23
N LEU A 359 0.90 8.39 -2.42
CA LEU A 359 0.18 9.66 -2.51
C LEU A 359 0.88 10.58 -3.51
N ILE A 360 0.17 10.91 -4.59
CA ILE A 360 0.67 11.79 -5.65
C ILE A 360 0.03 13.18 -5.49
N PRO A 361 0.81 14.27 -5.43
CA PRO A 361 0.27 15.62 -5.38
C PRO A 361 -0.29 16.05 -6.75
N SER A 362 -1.46 15.52 -7.12
CA SER A 362 -2.14 15.80 -8.37
C SER A 362 -3.67 15.88 -8.23
N TYR A 363 -4.31 16.50 -9.22
CA TYR A 363 -5.77 16.75 -9.28
C TYR A 363 -6.59 15.57 -9.82
N GLY A 364 -6.08 14.35 -9.70
CA GLY A 364 -6.72 13.19 -10.31
C GLY A 364 -8.07 12.83 -9.70
N GLU A 365 -8.98 12.29 -10.52
CA GLU A 365 -10.31 11.86 -10.08
C GLU A 365 -10.37 10.37 -9.70
N ARG A 366 -9.33 9.60 -10.04
CA ARG A 366 -9.31 8.14 -9.87
C ARG A 366 -7.97 7.69 -9.30
N GLY A 367 -8.03 6.80 -8.30
CA GLY A 367 -6.88 5.98 -7.92
C GLY A 367 -6.63 4.90 -8.96
N VAL A 368 -5.38 4.46 -9.08
CA VAL A 368 -4.95 3.48 -10.08
C VAL A 368 -4.09 2.42 -9.42
N CYS A 369 -4.32 1.16 -9.76
CA CYS A 369 -3.40 0.08 -9.40
C CYS A 369 -2.25 0.04 -10.39
N TRP A 370 -1.03 0.33 -9.93
CA TRP A 370 0.18 0.20 -10.76
C TRP A 370 0.63 -1.25 -10.85
N GLU A 371 0.66 -1.93 -9.70
CA GLU A 371 1.17 -3.29 -9.60
C GLU A 371 0.33 -4.05 -8.58
N PRO A 372 -0.43 -5.09 -8.98
CA PRO A 372 -1.26 -5.84 -8.04
C PRO A 372 -0.43 -6.79 -7.16
N ILE A 373 0.69 -7.30 -7.67
CA ILE A 373 1.58 -8.23 -6.98
C ILE A 373 3.02 -7.88 -7.34
N ASP A 374 3.90 -7.83 -6.34
CA ASP A 374 5.34 -7.83 -6.56
C ASP A 374 5.78 -9.13 -7.24
N VAL A 375 6.17 -9.04 -8.51
CA VAL A 375 6.58 -10.20 -9.32
C VAL A 375 7.78 -10.93 -8.72
N LYS A 376 8.69 -10.21 -8.05
CA LYS A 376 9.90 -10.78 -7.44
C LYS A 376 9.63 -11.34 -6.04
N ASN A 377 8.59 -10.89 -5.35
CA ASN A 377 8.11 -11.46 -4.08
C ASN A 377 6.61 -11.79 -4.14
N ARG A 378 6.26 -12.81 -4.93
CA ARG A 378 4.86 -13.22 -5.13
C ARG A 378 4.17 -13.68 -3.85
N ALA A 379 4.90 -14.17 -2.86
CA ALA A 379 4.32 -14.67 -1.63
C ALA A 379 3.81 -13.52 -0.74
N LYS A 380 4.68 -12.56 -0.42
CA LYS A 380 4.41 -11.54 0.61
C LYS A 380 4.62 -10.10 0.15
N GLY A 381 5.05 -9.88 -1.08
CA GLY A 381 5.26 -8.54 -1.61
C GLY A 381 3.95 -7.76 -1.70
N ARG A 382 4.05 -6.46 -1.42
CA ARG A 382 2.92 -5.52 -1.45
C ARG A 382 2.68 -5.07 -2.88
N GLY A 383 1.40 -5.01 -3.29
CA GLY A 383 1.02 -4.26 -4.49
C GLY A 383 1.24 -2.75 -4.30
N LYS A 384 1.01 -1.97 -5.36
CA LYS A 384 1.21 -0.51 -5.40
C LYS A 384 -0.03 0.14 -6.01
N ILE A 385 -0.71 0.97 -5.22
CA ILE A 385 -1.87 1.76 -5.61
C ILE A 385 -1.49 3.23 -5.52
N LEU A 386 -1.74 3.99 -6.57
CA LEU A 386 -1.49 5.43 -6.61
C LEU A 386 -2.78 6.18 -6.33
N ILE A 387 -2.74 7.13 -5.41
CA ILE A 387 -3.87 7.96 -5.02
C ILE A 387 -3.54 9.44 -5.27
N PRO A 388 -4.32 10.14 -6.09
CA PRO A 388 -4.19 11.59 -6.23
C PRO A 388 -4.64 12.30 -4.94
N MET A 389 -3.84 13.26 -4.47
CA MET A 389 -4.11 13.99 -3.22
C MET A 389 -5.19 15.06 -3.34
N TYR A 390 -5.41 15.60 -4.54
CA TYR A 390 -6.33 16.72 -4.79
C TYR A 390 -7.55 16.29 -5.60
N SER A 391 -8.11 15.13 -5.28
CA SER A 391 -9.34 14.65 -5.90
C SER A 391 -10.55 15.49 -5.53
N LYS A 392 -11.46 15.69 -6.48
CA LYS A 392 -12.79 16.28 -6.21
C LYS A 392 -13.60 15.46 -5.19
N ASP A 393 -13.49 14.13 -5.28
CA ASP A 393 -14.04 13.19 -4.32
C ASP A 393 -12.97 12.14 -4.00
N LEU A 394 -12.27 12.35 -2.88
CA LEU A 394 -11.19 11.50 -2.42
C LEU A 394 -11.68 10.07 -2.12
N ARG A 395 -12.88 9.92 -1.53
CA ARG A 395 -13.44 8.60 -1.22
C ARG A 395 -13.66 7.82 -2.51
N LYS A 396 -14.24 8.46 -3.53
CA LYS A 396 -14.41 7.85 -4.85
C LYS A 396 -13.07 7.45 -5.47
N ALA A 397 -12.06 8.32 -5.44
CA ALA A 397 -10.75 8.01 -5.99
C ALA A 397 -10.12 6.77 -5.33
N ILE A 398 -10.22 6.64 -4.01
CA ILE A 398 -9.72 5.48 -3.26
C ILE A 398 -10.50 4.21 -3.60
N ILE A 399 -11.84 4.26 -3.64
CA ILE A 399 -12.67 3.09 -4.00
C ILE A 399 -12.31 2.60 -5.41
N LEU A 400 -12.11 3.53 -6.36
CA LEU A 400 -11.70 3.17 -7.72
C LEU A 400 -10.30 2.56 -7.77
N GLY A 401 -9.33 3.09 -7.02
CA GLY A 401 -7.98 2.51 -6.95
C GLY A 401 -7.96 1.11 -6.33
N ILE A 402 -8.78 0.89 -5.29
CA ILE A 402 -8.96 -0.42 -4.67
C ILE A 402 -9.69 -1.39 -5.62
N GLY A 403 -10.71 -0.92 -6.34
CA GLY A 403 -11.41 -1.72 -7.35
C GLY A 403 -10.48 -2.13 -8.49
N ASP A 404 -9.60 -1.23 -8.93
CA ASP A 404 -8.59 -1.50 -9.96
C ASP A 404 -7.57 -2.52 -9.46
N PHE A 405 -7.16 -2.40 -8.19
CA PHE A 405 -6.32 -3.40 -7.53
C PHE A 405 -6.98 -4.77 -7.47
N LEU A 406 -8.26 -4.85 -7.08
CA LEU A 406 -9.01 -6.10 -7.04
C LEU A 406 -9.11 -6.74 -8.43
N TRP A 407 -9.38 -5.93 -9.46
CA TRP A 407 -9.49 -6.38 -10.84
C TRP A 407 -8.17 -6.94 -11.37
N GLU A 408 -7.07 -6.21 -11.23
CA GLU A 408 -5.76 -6.66 -11.71
C GLU A 408 -5.21 -7.82 -10.88
N LEU A 409 -5.47 -7.87 -9.57
CA LEU A 409 -5.11 -9.00 -8.72
C LEU A 409 -5.84 -10.28 -9.16
N ALA A 410 -7.15 -10.20 -9.44
CA ALA A 410 -7.92 -11.32 -9.93
C ALA A 410 -7.44 -11.80 -11.31
N LYS A 411 -7.09 -10.87 -12.22
CA LYS A 411 -6.48 -11.21 -13.51
C LYS A 411 -5.15 -11.94 -13.35
N GLU A 412 -4.28 -11.46 -12.47
CA GLU A 412 -2.97 -12.09 -12.21
C GLU A 412 -3.14 -13.49 -11.62
N GLN A 413 -4.10 -13.69 -10.70
CA GLN A 413 -4.40 -14.99 -10.11
C GLN A 413 -4.99 -15.98 -11.13
N ALA A 414 -5.87 -15.51 -12.02
CA ALA A 414 -6.51 -16.34 -13.04
C ALA A 414 -5.59 -16.57 -14.27
N SER A 415 -4.57 -15.75 -14.45
CA SER A 415 -3.62 -15.79 -15.56
C SER A 415 -4.35 -15.85 -16.92
N PHE A 416 -4.01 -16.77 -17.81
CA PHE A 416 -4.63 -16.93 -19.13
C PHE A 416 -6.15 -17.20 -19.09
N ARG A 417 -6.70 -17.64 -17.94
CA ARG A 417 -8.15 -17.94 -17.75
C ARG A 417 -8.93 -16.81 -17.09
N TRP A 418 -8.40 -15.59 -17.11
CA TRP A 418 -9.05 -14.44 -16.46
C TRP A 418 -10.44 -14.09 -17.04
N MET A 419 -10.74 -14.51 -18.28
CA MET A 419 -12.05 -14.36 -18.92
C MET A 419 -13.06 -15.46 -18.52
N GLU A 420 -12.61 -16.53 -17.87
CA GLU A 420 -13.45 -17.70 -17.55
C GLU A 420 -13.68 -17.87 -16.05
N THR A 421 -12.72 -17.41 -15.23
CA THR A 421 -12.69 -17.72 -13.79
C THR A 421 -12.68 -16.46 -12.93
N GLY A 422 -13.20 -16.59 -11.70
CA GLY A 422 -13.23 -15.53 -10.70
C GLY A 422 -14.16 -14.36 -11.04
N ILE A 423 -13.94 -13.23 -10.35
CA ILE A 423 -14.74 -12.01 -10.53
C ILE A 423 -14.63 -11.46 -11.96
N THR A 424 -13.44 -11.54 -12.56
CA THR A 424 -13.16 -11.00 -13.89
C THR A 424 -13.85 -11.81 -14.98
N GLY A 425 -13.88 -13.15 -14.87
CA GLY A 425 -14.55 -14.00 -15.84
C GLY A 425 -16.07 -13.88 -15.78
N GLN A 426 -16.64 -13.93 -14.57
CA GLN A 426 -18.10 -13.76 -14.38
C GLN A 426 -18.55 -12.36 -14.84
N TYR A 427 -17.76 -11.33 -14.58
CA TYR A 427 -18.06 -9.98 -15.04
C TYR A 427 -17.86 -9.84 -16.57
N TYR A 428 -16.87 -10.52 -17.15
CA TYR A 428 -16.67 -10.58 -18.60
C TYR A 428 -17.85 -11.21 -19.33
N GLU A 429 -18.43 -12.28 -18.79
CA GLU A 429 -19.64 -12.90 -19.33
C GLU A 429 -20.81 -11.92 -19.35
N TYR A 430 -21.04 -11.19 -18.24
CA TYR A 430 -22.06 -10.14 -18.16
C TYR A 430 -21.79 -9.03 -19.18
N TYR A 431 -20.57 -8.49 -19.21
CA TYR A 431 -20.20 -7.39 -20.09
C TYR A 431 -20.40 -7.74 -21.58
N SER A 432 -19.98 -8.96 -21.96
CA SER A 432 -20.09 -9.48 -23.32
C SER A 432 -21.53 -9.71 -23.75
N LYS A 433 -22.43 -10.05 -22.82
CA LYS A 433 -23.87 -10.23 -23.13
C LYS A 433 -24.60 -8.90 -23.28
N PHE A 434 -24.36 -7.92 -22.40
CA PHE A 434 -25.24 -6.76 -22.24
C PHE A 434 -24.69 -5.41 -22.71
N ILE A 435 -23.38 -5.17 -22.64
CA ILE A 435 -22.80 -3.83 -22.85
C ILE A 435 -22.12 -3.73 -24.21
N LYS A 436 -21.24 -4.68 -24.54
CA LYS A 436 -20.52 -4.80 -25.83
C LYS A 436 -19.77 -3.55 -26.34
N LYS A 437 -19.69 -2.45 -25.58
CA LYS A 437 -19.03 -1.18 -25.97
C LYS A 437 -18.30 -0.52 -24.79
N GLY A 438 -17.05 -0.11 -25.02
CA GLY A 438 -16.20 0.55 -24.03
C GLY A 438 -15.09 -0.36 -23.48
N ASN A 439 -14.39 0.13 -22.46
CA ASN A 439 -13.39 -0.66 -21.74
C ASN A 439 -14.09 -1.36 -20.56
N ILE A 440 -14.09 -2.70 -20.57
CA ILE A 440 -14.72 -3.54 -19.53
C ILE A 440 -14.27 -3.16 -18.12
N LYS A 441 -12.98 -2.84 -17.93
CA LYS A 441 -12.44 -2.46 -16.63
C LYS A 441 -13.07 -1.19 -16.11
N ASN A 442 -13.21 -0.16 -16.96
CA ASN A 442 -13.83 1.09 -16.54
C ASN A 442 -15.28 0.90 -16.09
N VAL A 443 -16.05 0.05 -16.78
CA VAL A 443 -17.42 -0.28 -16.38
C VAL A 443 -17.44 -1.03 -15.05
N PHE A 444 -16.54 -2.02 -14.88
CA PHE A 444 -16.38 -2.73 -13.62
C PHE A 444 -16.07 -1.77 -12.47
N LEU A 445 -15.17 -0.81 -12.66
CA LEU A 445 -14.81 0.17 -11.64
C LEU A 445 -15.97 1.07 -11.25
N ASP A 446 -16.76 1.54 -12.22
CA ASP A 446 -17.95 2.34 -11.94
C ASP A 446 -19.02 1.52 -11.17
N ASP A 447 -19.23 0.24 -11.53
CA ASP A 447 -20.10 -0.67 -10.79
C ASP A 447 -19.57 -1.00 -9.38
N TYR A 448 -18.26 -1.19 -9.23
CA TYR A 448 -17.61 -1.41 -7.94
C TYR A 448 -17.72 -0.19 -7.03
N PHE A 449 -17.62 1.02 -7.59
CA PHE A 449 -17.89 2.24 -6.85
C PHE A 449 -19.34 2.26 -6.32
N LEU A 450 -20.32 1.91 -7.16
CA LEU A 450 -21.72 1.82 -6.73
C LEU A 450 -21.93 0.70 -5.69
N TRP A 451 -21.21 -0.41 -5.81
CA TRP A 451 -21.21 -1.51 -4.84
C TRP A 451 -20.81 -1.03 -3.45
N ILE A 452 -19.67 -0.34 -3.34
CA ILE A 452 -19.16 0.12 -2.06
C ILE A 452 -19.87 1.37 -1.54
N ASP A 453 -20.24 2.35 -2.38
CA ASP A 453 -20.83 3.60 -1.90
C ASP A 453 -22.37 3.54 -1.73
N LYS A 454 -23.08 2.74 -2.54
CA LYS A 454 -24.55 2.69 -2.55
C LYS A 454 -25.09 1.38 -2.00
N GLU A 455 -24.65 0.23 -2.51
CA GLU A 455 -25.20 -1.07 -2.14
C GLU A 455 -24.87 -1.44 -0.68
N SER A 456 -23.68 -1.06 -0.19
CA SER A 456 -23.33 -1.19 1.23
C SER A 456 -24.31 -0.46 2.17
N LYS A 457 -25.00 0.59 1.70
CA LYS A 457 -26.00 1.35 2.46
C LYS A 457 -27.43 0.80 2.26
N GLY A 458 -27.60 -0.19 1.38
CA GLY A 458 -28.88 -0.76 0.98
C GLY A 458 -29.57 -0.04 -0.18
N ILE A 459 -28.88 0.89 -0.84
CA ILE A 459 -29.41 1.59 -2.01
C ILE A 459 -29.07 0.77 -3.26
N GLN A 460 -30.09 0.12 -3.83
CA GLN A 460 -29.94 -0.74 -4.99
C GLN A 460 -29.71 0.10 -6.26
N LYS A 461 -28.46 0.15 -6.74
CA LYS A 461 -28.05 0.88 -7.96
C LYS A 461 -27.33 -0.01 -8.97
N VAL A 462 -26.76 -1.12 -8.53
CA VAL A 462 -26.05 -2.07 -9.37
C VAL A 462 -27.05 -3.02 -10.06
N GLU A 463 -26.70 -3.51 -11.26
CA GLU A 463 -27.53 -4.47 -11.99
C GLU A 463 -27.64 -5.82 -11.22
N LYS A 464 -28.72 -6.58 -11.42
CA LYS A 464 -29.00 -7.82 -10.67
C LYS A 464 -27.91 -8.89 -10.84
N MET A 465 -27.43 -9.12 -12.05
CA MET A 465 -26.36 -10.08 -12.32
C MET A 465 -25.04 -9.60 -11.70
N VAL A 466 -24.69 -8.33 -11.89
CA VAL A 466 -23.46 -7.74 -11.31
C VAL A 466 -23.48 -7.82 -9.78
N ARG A 467 -24.61 -7.54 -9.15
CA ARG A 467 -24.80 -7.71 -7.70
C ARG A 467 -24.49 -9.14 -7.26
N GLY A 468 -24.95 -10.15 -8.01
CA GLY A 468 -24.63 -11.55 -7.74
C GLY A 468 -23.14 -11.86 -7.84
N VAL A 469 -22.45 -11.28 -8.84
CA VAL A 469 -20.99 -11.41 -9.01
C VAL A 469 -20.24 -10.76 -7.85
N MET A 470 -20.58 -9.52 -7.49
CA MET A 470 -19.94 -8.78 -6.40
C MET A 470 -20.20 -9.43 -5.03
N TRP A 471 -21.42 -9.90 -4.77
CA TRP A 471 -21.78 -10.53 -3.50
C TRP A 471 -20.92 -11.76 -3.16
N ARG A 472 -20.54 -12.55 -4.19
CA ARG A 472 -19.72 -13.75 -4.02
C ARG A 472 -18.22 -13.45 -3.99
N ASN A 473 -17.74 -12.62 -4.92
CA ASN A 473 -16.31 -12.43 -5.13
C ASN A 473 -15.72 -11.22 -4.38
N ALA A 474 -16.55 -10.24 -4.04
CA ALA A 474 -16.22 -9.06 -3.24
C ALA A 474 -17.20 -8.92 -2.05
N PRO A 475 -17.26 -9.94 -1.16
CA PRO A 475 -18.33 -10.05 -0.17
C PRO A 475 -18.23 -8.97 0.90
N PHE A 476 -19.39 -8.42 1.27
CA PHE A 476 -19.52 -7.56 2.45
C PHE A 476 -19.23 -8.33 3.75
N SER A 477 -18.94 -7.58 4.83
CA SER A 477 -18.83 -8.13 6.19
C SER A 477 -20.11 -8.86 6.61
N LYS A 478 -19.99 -9.86 7.49
CA LYS A 478 -21.12 -10.69 7.94
C LYS A 478 -22.22 -9.81 8.55
N ASP A 479 -21.83 -8.89 9.44
CA ASP A 479 -22.75 -7.96 10.09
C ASP A 479 -23.50 -7.09 9.07
N LEU A 480 -22.80 -6.61 8.03
CA LEU A 480 -23.41 -5.80 6.99
C LEU A 480 -24.38 -6.62 6.12
N LYS A 481 -24.03 -7.87 5.76
CA LYS A 481 -24.92 -8.77 5.02
C LYS A 481 -26.22 -9.00 5.78
N GLU A 482 -26.15 -9.22 7.10
CA GLU A 482 -27.34 -9.39 7.95
C GLU A 482 -28.19 -8.12 8.00
N GLN A 483 -27.57 -6.94 8.19
CA GLN A 483 -28.29 -5.67 8.19
C GLN A 483 -29.00 -5.40 6.86
N LEU A 484 -28.34 -5.68 5.74
CA LEU A 484 -28.90 -5.51 4.40
C LEU A 484 -30.06 -6.49 4.14
N SER A 485 -29.97 -7.73 4.64
CA SER A 485 -31.05 -8.72 4.52
C SER A 485 -32.36 -8.26 5.16
N ARG A 486 -32.29 -7.45 6.22
CA ARG A 486 -33.46 -6.87 6.90
C ARG A 486 -34.08 -5.71 6.12
N LYS A 487 -33.28 -5.02 5.29
CA LYS A 487 -33.71 -3.82 4.53
C LYS A 487 -34.34 -4.15 3.19
N SER A 488 -33.93 -5.22 2.52
CA SER A 488 -34.45 -5.59 1.20
C SER A 488 -34.47 -7.10 0.98
N PHE A 489 -35.55 -7.56 0.34
CA PHE A 489 -35.75 -8.95 -0.05
C PHE A 489 -34.63 -9.47 -0.97
N VAL A 490 -34.06 -8.61 -1.84
CA VAL A 490 -32.99 -8.99 -2.76
C VAL A 490 -31.74 -9.45 -2.02
N TYR A 491 -31.36 -8.78 -0.92
CA TYR A 491 -30.21 -9.19 -0.11
C TYR A 491 -30.53 -10.38 0.78
N LYS A 492 -31.78 -10.52 1.21
CA LYS A 492 -32.24 -11.70 1.95
C LYS A 492 -32.08 -12.97 1.12
N ASP A 493 -32.55 -12.94 -0.13
CA ASP A 493 -32.40 -14.06 -1.06
C ASP A 493 -30.93 -14.45 -1.29
N LEU A 494 -30.03 -13.46 -1.38
CA LEU A 494 -28.60 -13.70 -1.55
C LEU A 494 -27.97 -14.31 -0.29
N LEU A 495 -28.34 -13.82 0.90
CA LEU A 495 -27.85 -14.34 2.17
C LEU A 495 -28.34 -15.78 2.43
N ASP A 496 -29.60 -16.07 2.12
CA ASP A 496 -30.16 -17.43 2.30
C ASP A 496 -29.49 -18.43 1.35
N ARG A 497 -29.12 -18.01 0.13
CA ARG A 497 -28.31 -18.83 -0.79
C ARG A 497 -26.91 -19.08 -0.25
N ASP A 498 -26.23 -18.08 0.32
CA ASP A 498 -24.92 -18.26 0.93
C ASP A 498 -24.98 -19.32 2.05
N LYS A 499 -25.99 -19.25 2.93
CA LYS A 499 -26.19 -20.22 4.02
C LYS A 499 -26.38 -21.64 3.49
N ASN A 500 -27.14 -21.81 2.41
CA ASN A 500 -27.36 -23.11 1.80
C ASN A 500 -26.08 -23.70 1.20
N ILE A 501 -25.21 -22.86 0.64
CA ILE A 501 -23.90 -23.29 0.13
C ILE A 501 -22.98 -23.68 1.30
N GLU A 502 -22.90 -22.86 2.35
CA GLU A 502 -22.10 -23.18 3.55
C GLU A 502 -22.54 -24.51 4.20
N MET A 503 -23.84 -24.80 4.25
CA MET A 503 -24.36 -26.08 4.74
C MET A 503 -24.04 -27.26 3.80
N SER A 504 -23.90 -27.02 2.49
CA SER A 504 -23.59 -28.06 1.51
C SER A 504 -22.09 -28.36 1.40
N ASP A 505 -21.23 -27.37 1.62
CA ASP A 505 -19.76 -27.52 1.61
C ASP A 505 -19.23 -28.09 2.94
N GLY A 506 -20.07 -28.12 3.99
CA GLY A 506 -19.77 -28.68 5.31
C GLY A 506 -20.08 -30.18 5.47
N TYR A 507 -20.35 -30.91 4.37
CA TYR A 507 -20.59 -32.36 4.33
C TYR A 507 -19.45 -33.14 3.67
#